data_AF-A2EWA7-F1
#
_entry.id   AF-A2EWA7-F1
#
_cell.length_a   1.000
_cell.length_b   1.000
_cell.length_c   1.000
_cell.angle_alpha   90.00
_cell.angle_beta   90.00
_cell.angle_gamma   90.00
#
_symmetry.space_group_name_H-M   'P 1'
#
loop_
_entity.id
_entity.type
_entity.pdbx_description
1 polymer ?
#
loop_
_entity_poly.entity_id
_entity_poly.type
_entity_poly.pdbx_seq_one_letter_code
_entity_poly.pdbx_strand_id
1 'polypeptide(L)'
;MQDPATALENFDKEVECRCSFIISHSENLVNNMLCALDLALMGIPEPVRNMPMKQLMSDYDGDIIKAAESYQCNENIDQQQKKNQHQKRRGRKPRSPNIPKL
;
A
#
# COMPACT_ATOMS: atom_id res chain seq x y z
N MET A 1 44.72 45.34 -12.45
CA MET A 1 43.28 45.36 -12.77
C MET A 1 42.96 44.04 -13.44
N GLN A 2 41.92 43.35 -13.01
CA GLN A 2 41.52 42.06 -13.59
C GLN A 2 40.95 42.32 -14.99
N ASP A 3 41.38 41.56 -15.99
CA ASP A 3 40.93 41.72 -17.36
C ASP A 3 39.42 41.41 -17.44
N PRO A 4 38.57 42.33 -17.96
CA PRO A 4 37.13 42.13 -18.06
C PRO A 4 36.72 40.85 -18.80
N ALA A 5 37.53 40.37 -19.75
CA ALA A 5 37.27 39.11 -20.44
C ALA A 5 37.39 37.90 -19.49
N THR A 6 38.43 37.87 -18.65
CA THR A 6 38.62 36.82 -17.64
C THR A 6 37.54 36.88 -16.55
N ALA A 7 37.09 38.08 -16.19
CA ALA A 7 35.99 38.23 -15.23
C ALA A 7 34.67 37.65 -15.75
N LEU A 8 34.38 37.88 -17.04
CA LEU A 8 33.19 37.34 -17.69
C LEU A 8 33.25 35.81 -17.81
N GLU A 9 34.40 35.25 -18.21
CA GLU A 9 34.58 33.80 -18.31
C GLU A 9 34.40 33.09 -16.95
N ASN A 10 34.91 33.70 -15.88
CA ASN A 10 34.73 33.17 -14.53
C ASN A 10 33.26 33.21 -14.09
N PHE A 11 32.53 34.26 -14.48
CA PHE A 11 31.10 34.37 -14.19
C PHE A 11 30.30 33.30 -14.93
N ASP A 12 30.55 33.09 -16.22
CA ASP A 12 29.87 32.06 -17.02
C ASP A 12 30.09 30.66 -16.42
N LYS A 13 31.33 30.35 -16.02
CA LYS A 13 31.66 29.10 -15.32
C LYS A 13 30.92 28.95 -14.00
N GLU A 14 30.84 30.03 -13.22
CA GLU A 14 30.11 30.01 -11.94
C GLU A 14 28.61 29.76 -12.16
N VAL A 15 28.01 30.43 -13.15
CA VAL A 15 26.60 30.23 -13.51
C VAL A 15 26.36 28.78 -13.92
N GLU A 16 27.20 28.23 -14.79
CA GLU A 16 27.10 26.83 -15.22
C GLU A 16 27.21 25.87 -14.02
N CYS A 17 28.20 26.06 -13.14
CA CYS A 17 28.35 25.27 -11.93
C CYS A 17 27.11 25.34 -11.02
N ARG A 18 26.55 26.53 -10.80
CA ARG A 18 25.36 26.71 -9.97
C ARG A 18 24.13 26.06 -10.59
N CYS A 19 23.94 26.18 -11.91
CA CYS A 19 22.85 25.51 -12.62
C CYS A 19 22.95 23.99 -12.49
N SER A 20 24.14 23.42 -12.71
CA SER A 20 24.39 21.98 -12.56
C SER A 20 24.13 21.51 -11.11
N PHE A 21 24.59 22.29 -10.13
CA PHE A 21 24.34 22.01 -8.72
C PHE A 21 22.85 22.02 -8.38
N ILE A 22 22.10 23.01 -8.85
CA ILE A 22 20.65 23.11 -8.60
C ILE A 22 19.91 21.91 -9.19
N ILE A 23 20.24 21.51 -10.41
CA ILE A 23 19.62 20.36 -11.07
C ILE A 23 19.89 19.08 -10.25
N SER A 24 21.16 18.76 -10.00
CA SER A 24 21.53 17.56 -9.24
C SER A 24 20.98 17.56 -7.81
N HIS A 25 20.92 18.72 -7.16
CA HIS A 25 20.34 18.84 -5.83
C HIS A 25 18.82 18.57 -5.86
N SER A 26 18.11 19.08 -6.87
CA SER A 26 16.69 18.86 -7.02
C SER A 26 16.34 17.40 -7.28
N GLU A 27 17.13 16.70 -8.11
CA GLU A 27 16.98 15.27 -8.36
C GLU A 27 17.19 14.45 -7.09
N ASN A 28 18.24 14.78 -6.33
CA ASN A 28 18.52 14.13 -5.05
C ASN A 28 17.41 14.36 -4.02
N LEU A 29 16.83 15.57 -3.99
CA LEU A 29 15.73 15.88 -3.09
C LEU A 29 14.49 15.03 -3.42
N VAL A 30 14.14 14.92 -4.71
CA VAL A 30 13.02 14.09 -5.16
C VAL A 30 13.27 12.62 -4.80
N ASN A 31 14.46 12.09 -5.05
CA ASN A 31 14.80 10.72 -4.71
C ASN A 31 14.69 10.45 -3.20
N ASN A 32 15.17 11.39 -2.37
CA ASN A 32 15.05 11.27 -0.92
C ASN A 32 13.59 11.25 -0.47
N MET A 33 12.73 12.09 -1.07
CA MET A 33 11.30 12.10 -0.76
C MET A 33 10.62 10.78 -1.16
N LEU A 34 10.95 10.24 -2.34
CA LEU A 34 10.43 8.94 -2.79
C LEU A 34 10.86 7.82 -1.85
N CYS A 35 12.15 7.75 -1.49
CA CYS A 35 12.64 6.75 -0.54
C CYS A 35 11.95 6.87 0.84
N ALA A 36 11.70 8.09 1.32
CA ALA A 36 11.00 8.30 2.58
C ALA A 36 9.55 7.80 2.52
N LEU A 37 8.86 8.02 1.39
CA LEU A 37 7.51 7.50 1.17
C LEU A 37 7.48 5.97 1.10
N ASP A 38 8.44 5.35 0.42
CA ASP A 38 8.56 3.89 0.34
C ASP A 38 8.76 3.27 1.72
N LEU A 39 9.64 3.87 2.54
CA LEU A 39 9.85 3.44 3.93
C LEU A 39 8.58 3.58 4.77
N ALA A 40 7.82 4.67 4.61
CA ALA A 40 6.55 4.84 5.30
C ALA A 40 5.53 3.77 4.86
N LEU A 41 5.45 3.47 3.56
CA LEU A 41 4.57 2.44 3.00
C LEU A 41 4.91 1.03 3.49
N MET A 42 6.18 0.73 3.74
CA MET A 42 6.58 -0.56 4.31
C MET A 42 5.99 -0.82 5.70
N GLY A 43 5.69 0.24 6.46
CA GLY A 43 5.03 0.13 7.76
C GLY A 43 3.53 -0.14 7.69
N ILE A 44 2.91 -0.05 6.51
CA ILE A 44 1.47 -0.19 6.32
C ILE A 44 1.15 -1.62 5.85
N PRO A 45 0.28 -2.36 6.56
CA PRO A 45 -0.16 -3.68 6.14
C PRO A 45 -0.77 -3.65 4.73
N GLU A 46 -0.48 -4.68 3.92
CA GLU A 46 -0.97 -4.80 2.54
C GLU A 46 -2.50 -4.64 2.40
N PRO A 47 -3.35 -5.22 3.27
CA PRO A 47 -4.80 -5.01 3.18
C PRO A 47 -5.20 -3.54 3.30
N VAL A 48 -4.50 -2.78 4.15
CA VAL A 48 -4.75 -1.35 4.36
C VAL A 48 -4.19 -0.51 3.21
N ARG A 49 -3.04 -0.90 2.62
CA ARG A 49 -2.49 -0.22 1.43
C ARG A 49 -3.43 -0.30 0.21
N ASN A 50 -4.18 -1.38 0.10
CA ASN A 50 -5.16 -1.59 -0.96
C ASN A 50 -6.53 -0.94 -0.65
N MET A 51 -6.72 -0.38 0.55
CA MET A 51 -7.95 0.30 0.92
C MET A 51 -8.01 1.69 0.25
N PRO A 52 -9.16 2.08 -0.34
CA PRO A 52 -9.36 3.45 -0.79
C PRO A 52 -9.17 4.44 0.36
N MET A 53 -8.36 5.49 0.16
CA MET A 53 -8.08 6.49 1.20
C MET A 53 -9.36 7.10 1.80
N LYS A 54 -10.38 7.33 0.97
CA LYS A 54 -11.68 7.83 1.43
C LYS A 54 -12.33 6.92 2.46
N GLN A 55 -12.23 5.60 2.25
CA GLN A 55 -12.75 4.59 3.16
C GLN A 55 -11.93 4.53 4.45
N LEU A 56 -10.60 4.61 4.35
CA LEU A 56 -9.72 4.66 5.52
C LEU A 56 -10.06 5.86 6.42
N MET A 57 -10.33 7.01 5.82
CA MET A 57 -10.69 8.23 6.53
C MET A 57 -12.11 8.17 7.11
N SER A 58 -13.10 7.63 6.40
CA SER A 58 -14.48 7.61 6.87
C SER A 58 -14.76 6.56 7.93
N ASP A 59 -14.19 5.37 7.77
CA ASP A 59 -14.58 4.19 8.57
C ASP A 59 -13.61 3.98 9.74
N TYR A 60 -12.38 4.49 9.61
CA TYR A 60 -11.30 4.27 10.57
C TYR A 60 -10.61 5.56 11.02
N ASP A 61 -11.09 6.74 10.63
CA ASP A 61 -10.51 8.04 10.99
C ASP A 61 -9.03 8.18 10.60
N GLY A 62 -8.57 7.44 9.58
CA GLY A 62 -7.17 7.40 9.19
C GLY A 62 -6.30 6.45 10.03
N ASP A 63 -6.86 5.73 11.01
CA ASP A 63 -6.12 4.80 11.86
C ASP A 63 -5.83 3.49 11.11
N ILE A 64 -4.56 3.34 10.75
CA ILE A 64 -4.03 2.18 10.03
C ILE A 64 -4.11 0.90 10.87
N ILE A 65 -3.90 0.98 12.19
CA ILE A 65 -3.89 -0.18 13.09
C ILE A 65 -5.31 -0.71 13.22
N LYS A 66 -6.27 0.17 13.51
CA LYS A 66 -7.69 -0.16 13.59
C LYS A 66 -8.22 -0.75 12.28
N ALA A 67 -7.81 -0.19 11.14
CA ALA A 67 -8.14 -0.71 9.82
C ALA A 67 -7.52 -2.10 9.56
N ALA A 68 -6.29 -2.35 10.01
CA ALA A 68 -5.63 -3.64 9.84
C ALA A 68 -6.28 -4.74 10.69
N GLU A 69 -6.65 -4.43 11.93
CA GLU A 69 -7.31 -5.36 12.85
C GLU A 69 -8.69 -5.80 12.34
N SER A 70 -9.44 -4.90 11.67
CA SER A 70 -10.75 -5.23 11.12
C SER A 70 -10.66 -6.25 9.98
N TYR A 71 -9.62 -6.19 9.14
CA TYR A 71 -9.36 -7.19 8.10
C TYR A 71 -9.02 -8.57 8.68
N GLN A 72 -8.21 -8.63 9.74
CA GLN A 72 -7.85 -9.90 10.38
C GLN A 72 -9.07 -10.61 10.98
N CYS A 73 -10.07 -9.87 11.47
CA CYS A 73 -11.31 -10.48 11.95
C CYS A 73 -12.16 -11.08 10.81
N ASN A 74 -12.23 -10.44 9.65
CA ASN A 74 -13.08 -10.88 8.55
C ASN A 74 -12.60 -12.16 7.86
N GLU A 75 -11.28 -12.34 7.67
CA GLU A 75 -10.75 -13.58 7.10
C GLU A 75 -11.01 -14.81 7.98
N ASN A 76 -10.98 -14.64 9.31
CA ASN A 76 -11.25 -15.72 10.25
C ASN A 76 -12.72 -16.18 10.21
N ILE A 77 -13.65 -15.26 9.99
CA ILE A 77 -15.09 -15.56 9.91
C ILE A 77 -15.40 -16.33 8.61
N ASP A 78 -14.82 -15.92 7.48
CA ASP A 78 -15.06 -16.57 6.18
C ASP A 78 -14.49 -17.99 6.11
N GLN A 79 -13.36 -18.26 6.76
CA GLN A 79 -12.82 -19.61 6.86
C GLN A 79 -13.67 -20.53 7.74
N GLN A 80 -14.27 -20.02 8.82
CA GLN A 80 -15.18 -20.80 9.67
C GLN A 80 -16.50 -21.13 8.95
N GLN A 81 -17.04 -20.20 8.15
CA GLN A 81 -18.26 -20.45 7.38
C GLN A 81 -18.06 -21.52 6.28
N LYS A 82 -16.91 -21.53 5.59
CA LYS A 82 -16.59 -22.56 4.59
C LYS A 82 -16.42 -23.96 5.19
N LYS A 83 -15.84 -24.08 6.39
CA LYS A 83 -15.74 -25.37 7.12
C LYS A 83 -17.12 -25.90 7.53
N ASN A 84 -18.02 -25.02 7.99
CA ASN A 84 -19.37 -25.41 8.41
C ASN A 84 -20.28 -25.84 7.24
N GLN A 85 -20.08 -25.30 6.03
CA GLN A 85 -20.82 -25.76 4.85
C GLN A 85 -20.38 -27.15 4.37
N HIS A 86 -19.09 -27.51 4.49
CA HIS A 86 -18.60 -28.83 4.11
C HIS A 86 -19.07 -29.95 5.07
N GLN A 87 -19.29 -29.65 6.34
CA GLN A 87 -19.85 -30.61 7.29
C GLN A 87 -21.34 -30.92 7.05
N LYS A 88 -22.15 -29.94 6.60
CA LYS A 88 -23.58 -30.17 6.35
C LYS A 88 -23.88 -31.09 5.15
N ARG A 89 -22.91 -31.36 4.27
CA ARG A 89 -23.11 -32.23 3.09
C ARG A 89 -22.85 -33.72 3.34
N ARG A 90 -22.26 -34.12 4.47
CA ARG A 90 -21.96 -35.54 4.78
C ARG A 90 -23.06 -36.28 5.56
N GLY A 91 -24.20 -35.65 5.85
CA GLY A 91 -25.26 -36.20 6.72
C GLY A 91 -26.56 -36.64 6.04
N ARG A 92 -26.66 -36.72 4.70
CA ARG A 92 -27.88 -37.27 4.05
C ARG A 92 -27.86 -38.79 4.14
N LYS A 93 -28.56 -39.35 5.15
CA LYS A 93 -28.92 -40.78 5.18
C LYS A 93 -29.73 -41.13 3.91
N PRO A 94 -29.46 -42.26 3.24
CA PRO A 94 -30.27 -42.71 2.12
C PRO A 94 -31.70 -42.96 2.60
N ARG A 95 -32.70 -42.45 1.85
CA ARG A 95 -34.12 -42.73 2.10
C ARG A 95 -34.37 -44.21 1.84
N SER A 96 -34.83 -44.95 2.86
CA SER A 96 -35.26 -46.34 2.71
C SER A 96 -36.40 -46.49 1.70
N PRO A 97 -36.42 -47.57 0.91
CA PRO A 97 -37.50 -47.82 -0.05
C PRO A 97 -38.78 -48.25 0.68
N ASN A 98 -39.89 -47.64 0.29
CA ASN A 98 -41.22 -47.91 0.84
C ASN A 98 -41.79 -49.16 0.14
N ILE A 99 -41.93 -50.26 0.85
CA ILE A 99 -42.53 -51.51 0.33
C ILE A 99 -44.02 -51.51 0.70
N PRO A 100 -44.96 -51.62 -0.26
CA PRO A 100 -46.39 -51.74 0.04
C PRO A 100 -46.69 -53.11 0.65
N LYS A 101 -47.45 -53.15 1.74
CA LYS A 101 -47.95 -54.39 2.34
C LYS A 101 -49.16 -54.89 1.54
N LEU A 102 -49.12 -56.17 1.16
CA LEU A 102 -50.26 -56.98 0.71
C LEU A 102 -50.91 -57.65 1.93
#